data_AF-A0A389MQ27-F1
#
_entry.id   AF-A0A389MQ27-F1
#
_cell.length_a   1.000
_cell.length_b   1.000
_cell.length_c   1.000
_cell.angle_alpha   90.00
_cell.angle_beta   90.00
_cell.angle_gamma   90.00
#
_symmetry.space_group_name_H-M   'P 1'
#
loop_
_entity.id
_entity.type
_entity.pdbx_description
1 polymer ?
#
loop_
_entity_poly.entity_id
_entity_poly.type
_entity_poly.pdbx_seq_one_letter_code
_entity_poly.pdbx_strand_id
1 'polypeptide(L)' 'MSESIIPGEIGTASDSPLIQGRNARVYDKPRESCPYPEGSEERKVWLSAYDAETGGDAEPKRTEFVDAEGRQRF' A
#
# COMPACT_ATOMS: atom_id res chain seq x y z
N MET A 1 36.31 -19.30 0.48
CA MET A 1 35.36 -20.31 0.98
C MET A 1 34.65 -19.68 2.16
N SER A 2 33.37 -19.30 2.17
CA SER A 2 32.27 -19.49 1.23
C SER A 2 31.21 -18.49 1.71
N GLU A 3 30.95 -17.41 0.96
CA GLU A 3 29.70 -16.67 1.18
C GLU A 3 28.61 -17.52 0.54
N SER A 4 27.93 -18.31 1.38
CA SER A 4 26.73 -19.05 1.00
C SER A 4 25.63 -18.04 0.71
N ILE A 5 25.61 -17.54 -0.53
CA ILE A 5 24.45 -16.87 -1.09
C ILE A 5 23.33 -17.89 -1.04
N ILE A 6 22.38 -17.63 -0.15
CA ILE A 6 21.16 -18.38 0.07
C ILE A 6 20.46 -18.51 -1.30
N PRO A 7 20.41 -19.70 -1.92
CA PRO A 7 19.74 -19.85 -3.20
C PRO A 7 18.22 -19.87 -2.94
N GLY A 8 17.57 -18.71 -3.14
CA GLY A 8 16.15 -18.70 -3.51
C GLY A 8 15.14 -18.06 -2.57
N GLU A 9 15.51 -17.20 -1.62
CA GLU A 9 14.52 -16.59 -0.70
C GLU A 9 14.63 -15.06 -0.54
N ILE A 10 15.18 -14.39 -1.55
CA ILE A 10 14.77 -13.02 -1.85
C ILE A 10 14.01 -13.05 -3.17
N GLY A 11 12.81 -13.63 -3.16
CA GLY A 11 11.77 -13.08 -4.03
C GLY A 11 11.76 -11.59 -3.70
N THR A 12 12.35 -10.79 -4.60
CA THR A 12 12.52 -9.34 -4.43
C THR A 12 11.24 -8.82 -3.83
N ALA A 13 11.25 -8.12 -2.70
CA ALA A 13 10.04 -7.71 -1.99
C ALA A 13 8.91 -7.22 -2.93
N SER A 14 9.28 -6.63 -4.08
CA SER A 14 8.49 -6.37 -5.28
C SER A 14 7.51 -7.46 -5.78
N ASP A 15 7.78 -8.74 -5.57
CA ASP A 15 6.97 -9.86 -6.11
C ASP A 15 5.98 -10.44 -5.10
N SER A 16 6.03 -10.02 -3.83
CA SER A 16 5.04 -10.47 -2.86
C SER A 16 3.63 -9.95 -3.22
N PRO A 17 2.56 -10.73 -2.98
CA PRO A 17 1.17 -10.35 -3.30
C PRO A 17 0.80 -8.98 -2.72
N LEU A 18 1.35 -8.64 -1.56
CA LEU A 18 1.20 -7.34 -0.92
C LEU A 18 1.76 -6.20 -1.78
N ILE A 19 2.99 -6.32 -2.29
CA ILE A 19 3.61 -5.27 -3.11
C ILE A 19 2.97 -5.21 -4.49
N GLN A 20 2.62 -6.36 -5.07
CA GLN A 20 1.86 -6.42 -6.32
C GLN A 20 0.49 -5.72 -6.21
N GLY A 21 -0.22 -5.89 -5.08
CA GLY A 21 -1.52 -5.24 -4.83
C GLY A 21 -1.41 -3.72 -4.73
N ARG A 22 -0.43 -3.23 -3.98
CA ARG A 22 -0.13 -1.79 -3.89
C ARG A 22 0.24 -1.20 -5.25
N ASN A 23 1.13 -1.88 -6.00
CA ASN A 23 1.57 -1.44 -7.32
C ASN A 23 0.40 -1.41 -8.31
N ALA A 24 -0.51 -2.39 -8.26
CA ALA A 24 -1.67 -2.40 -9.11
C ALA A 24 -2.51 -1.11 -8.96
N ARG A 25 -2.70 -0.60 -7.75
CA ARG A 25 -3.36 0.70 -7.53
C ARG A 25 -2.55 1.88 -8.05
N VAL A 26 -1.23 1.90 -7.82
CA VAL A 26 -0.32 2.94 -8.36
C VAL A 26 -0.36 3.02 -9.89
N TYR A 27 -0.55 1.88 -10.56
CA TYR A 27 -0.66 1.79 -12.01
C TYR A 27 -2.11 1.79 -12.53
N ASP A 28 -3.08 2.17 -11.69
CA ASP A 28 -4.51 2.25 -12.04
C ASP A 28 -5.11 0.93 -12.60
N LYS A 29 -4.54 -0.22 -12.20
CA LYS A 29 -5.09 -1.52 -12.57
C LYS A 29 -6.33 -1.81 -11.73
N PRO A 30 -7.37 -2.45 -12.28
CA PRO A 30 -8.56 -2.84 -11.52
C PRO A 30 -8.25 -4.01 -10.57
N ARG A 31 -9.09 -4.18 -9.53
CA ARG A 31 -9.03 -5.32 -8.59
C ARG A 31 -9.12 -6.68 -9.31
N GLU A 32 -9.82 -6.69 -10.44
CA GLU A 32 -10.01 -7.86 -11.30
C GLU A 32 -8.72 -8.27 -12.02
N SER A 33 -7.73 -7.39 -12.12
CA SER A 33 -6.41 -7.71 -12.66
C SER A 33 -5.54 -8.50 -11.68
N CYS A 34 -6.08 -8.87 -10.51
CA CYS A 34 -5.39 -9.72 -9.54
C CYS A 34 -5.10 -11.11 -10.15
N PRO A 35 -3.83 -11.54 -10.24
CA PRO A 35 -3.46 -12.82 -10.87
C PRO A 35 -3.77 -14.04 -10.00
N TYR A 36 -4.15 -13.85 -8.74
CA TYR A 36 -4.38 -14.93 -7.78
C TYR A 36 -5.83 -15.43 -7.83
N PRO A 37 -6.05 -16.75 -7.75
CA PRO A 37 -7.39 -17.33 -7.83
C PRO A 37 -8.25 -16.95 -6.61
N GLU A 38 -9.56 -16.99 -6.80
CA GLU A 38 -10.53 -16.72 -5.74
C GLU A 38 -10.39 -17.74 -4.59
N GLY A 39 -10.29 -17.24 -3.36
CA GLY A 39 -10.13 -18.06 -2.16
C GLY A 39 -8.69 -18.19 -1.65
N SER A 40 -7.67 -17.92 -2.47
CA SER A 40 -6.27 -17.96 -2.05
C SER A 40 -5.93 -16.90 -1.02
N GLU A 41 -4.99 -17.21 -0.14
CA GLU A 41 -4.46 -16.27 0.85
C GLU A 41 -3.73 -15.11 0.14
N GLU A 42 -3.00 -15.39 -0.93
CA GLU A 42 -2.33 -14.37 -1.74
C GLU A 42 -3.30 -13.35 -2.31
N ARG A 43 -4.49 -13.78 -2.77
CA ARG A 43 -5.55 -12.86 -3.25
C ARG A 43 -6.04 -11.95 -2.13
N LYS A 44 -6.24 -12.48 -0.92
CA LYS A 44 -6.67 -11.69 0.24
C LYS A 44 -5.62 -10.63 0.60
N VAL A 45 -4.34 -11.02 0.58
CA VAL A 45 -3.21 -10.12 0.85
C VAL A 45 -3.09 -9.05 -0.24
N TRP A 46 -3.20 -9.43 -1.52
CA TRP A 46 -3.16 -8.51 -2.65
C TRP A 46 -4.31 -7.51 -2.61
N LEU A 47 -5.54 -7.98 -2.36
CA LEU A 47 -6.73 -7.13 -2.27
C LEU A 47 -6.65 -6.19 -1.07
N SER A 48 -6.17 -6.67 0.07
CA SER A 48 -5.92 -5.84 1.25
C SER A 48 -4.92 -4.73 0.95
N ALA A 49 -3.83 -5.03 0.25
CA ALA A 49 -2.83 -4.03 -0.13
C ALA A 49 -3.28 -3.07 -1.25
N TYR A 50 -4.16 -3.53 -2.14
CA TYR A 50 -4.82 -2.70 -3.15
C TYR A 50 -5.81 -1.74 -2.51
N ASP A 51 -6.65 -2.25 -1.60
CA ASP A 51 -7.70 -1.49 -0.93
C ASP A 51 -7.13 -0.55 0.14
N ALA A 52 -6.01 -0.93 0.77
CA ALA A 52 -5.26 -0.10 1.70
C ALA A 52 -5.10 1.29 1.11
N GLU A 53 -5.84 2.24 1.68
CA GLU A 53 -5.72 3.63 1.32
C GLU A 53 -4.26 4.00 1.53
N THR A 54 -3.56 4.34 0.45
CA THR A 54 -2.28 5.03 0.56
C THR A 54 -2.62 6.32 1.29
N GLY A 55 -2.45 6.33 2.62
CA GLY A 55 -2.97 7.32 3.57
C GLY A 55 -2.68 8.75 3.15
N GLY A 56 -3.50 9.24 2.23
CA GLY A 56 -3.26 10.41 1.40
C GLY A 56 -4.58 10.97 0.92
N ASP A 57 -5.62 10.79 1.72
CA ASP A 57 -6.71 11.75 1.86
C ASP A 57 -7.24 11.72 3.30
N ALA A 58 -6.30 11.65 4.27
CA ALA A 58 -6.42 12.65 5.31
C ALA A 58 -6.01 13.94 4.63
N GLU A 59 -6.94 14.57 3.90
CA GLU A 59 -7.03 16.02 3.86
C GLU A 59 -6.52 16.47 5.24
N PRO A 60 -5.47 17.30 5.34
CA PRO A 60 -5.34 18.06 6.56
C PRO A 60 -6.61 18.87 6.56
N LYS A 61 -7.68 18.31 7.16
CA LYS A 61 -8.82 19.04 7.67
C LYS A 61 -8.09 20.10 8.41
N ARG A 62 -8.05 21.28 7.80
CA ARG A 62 -7.30 22.41 8.26
C ARG A 62 -7.86 22.55 9.65
N THR A 63 -7.17 21.97 10.63
CA THR A 63 -7.56 22.08 12.02
C THR A 63 -7.33 23.54 12.19
N GLU A 64 -8.43 24.28 12.11
CA GLU A 64 -8.44 25.71 12.27
C GLU A 64 -7.78 25.90 13.61
N PHE A 65 -6.49 26.24 13.59
CA PHE A 65 -5.71 26.52 14.78
C PHE A 65 -6.21 27.88 15.24
N VAL A 66 -7.40 27.87 15.83
CA VAL A 66 -7.90 28.98 16.63
C VAL A 66 -6.97 29.06 17.83
N ASP A 67 -6.20 30.14 17.86
CA ASP A 67 -5.50 30.57 19.06
C ASP A 67 -6.53 30.85 20.17
N ALA A 68 -6.07 30.95 21.42
CA ALA A 68 -6.94 31.23 22.57
C ALA A 68 -7.71 32.57 22.47
N GLU A 69 -7.45 33.37 21.44
CA GLU A 69 -8.08 34.65 21.12
C GLU A 69 -9.03 34.59 19.91
N GLY A 70 -9.20 33.43 19.28
CA GLY A 70 -10.19 33.19 18.23
C GLY A 70 -9.94 33.92 16.90
N ARG A 71 -8.68 34.27 16.56
CA ARG A 71 -8.37 34.97 15.30
C ARG A 71 -7.65 34.06 14.31
N GLN A 72 -8.36 33.67 13.26
CA GLN A 72 -7.78 33.02 12.08
C GLN A 72 -6.92 34.03 11.32
N ARG A 73 -5.64 33.71 11.07
CA ARG A 73 -4.74 34.56 10.28
C ARG A 73 -4.58 33.95 8.88
N PHE A 74 -4.75 34.78 7.86
CA PHE A 74 -4.60 34.43 6.45
C PHE A 74 -3.13 34.41 6.03
#